data_AF-A0A318PRA8-F1
#
_entry.id   AF-A0A318PRA8-F1
#
_cell.length_a   1.000
_cell.length_b   1.000
_cell.length_c   1.000
_cell.angle_alpha   90.00
_cell.angle_beta   90.00
_cell.angle_gamma   90.00
#
_symmetry.space_group_name_H-M   'P 1'
#
loop_
_entity.id
_entity.type
_entity.pdbx_description
1 polymer ?
#
loop_
_entity_poly.entity_id
_entity_poly.type
_entity_poly.pdbx_seq_one_letter_code
_entity_poly.pdbx_strand_id
1 'polypeptide(L)'
;MDNTPCYEARTGDVRVLVQTFWLDDQSEPEERRFVWAYRIRVENHGDSAIQLLRRSWRIVDGQGRVEHVQGDGVVGEQPVIDADGCFEYMSGAALETPTGFMGGTYHMVQPGTREHFDVNIPTFSLDSPHHPAIFH
;
A
#
# COMPACT_ATOMS: atom_id res chain seq x y z
N MET A 1 -5.28 4.34 -22.48
CA MET A 1 -6.24 3.60 -21.65
C MET A 1 -5.44 3.16 -20.44
N ASP A 2 -5.54 3.90 -19.35
CA ASP A 2 -4.75 3.65 -18.14
C ASP A 2 -5.28 2.36 -17.48
N ASN A 3 -4.72 1.23 -17.89
CA ASN A 3 -5.01 -0.09 -17.31
C ASN A 3 -4.17 -0.31 -16.05
N THR A 4 -4.01 0.72 -15.21
CA THR A 4 -3.26 0.62 -13.97
C THR A 4 -4.00 -0.34 -13.05
N PRO A 5 -3.37 -1.47 -12.64
CA PRO A 5 -4.02 -2.41 -11.75
C PRO A 5 -4.42 -1.70 -10.45
N CYS A 6 -5.70 -1.82 -10.12
CA CYS A 6 -6.28 -1.28 -8.89
C CYS A 6 -6.57 -2.46 -7.97
N TYR A 7 -5.93 -2.47 -6.81
CA TYR A 7 -6.10 -3.47 -5.78
C TYR A 7 -6.99 -2.93 -4.68
N GLU A 8 -7.81 -3.79 -4.07
CA GLU A 8 -8.67 -3.36 -2.97
C GLU A 8 -8.78 -4.40 -1.86
N ALA A 9 -8.95 -3.90 -0.64
CA ALA A 9 -9.39 -4.69 0.50
C ALA A 9 -10.44 -3.92 1.30
N ARG A 10 -11.39 -4.65 1.90
CA ARG A 10 -12.36 -4.09 2.86
C ARG A 10 -12.17 -4.79 4.21
N THR A 11 -12.10 -4.00 5.28
CA THR A 11 -12.06 -4.50 6.66
C THR A 11 -13.06 -3.72 7.49
N GLY A 12 -14.12 -4.39 7.96
CA GLY A 12 -15.28 -3.67 8.48
C GLY A 12 -15.78 -2.68 7.43
N ASP A 13 -15.97 -1.42 7.82
CA ASP A 13 -16.39 -0.33 6.94
C ASP A 13 -15.26 0.49 6.31
N VAL A 14 -14.02 0.06 6.50
CA VAL A 14 -12.87 0.73 5.88
C VAL A 14 -12.49 0.03 4.59
N ARG A 15 -12.38 0.78 3.50
CA ARG A 15 -11.88 0.30 2.20
C ARG A 15 -10.51 0.90 1.92
N VAL A 16 -9.57 0.07 1.49
CA VAL A 16 -8.23 0.50 1.08
C VAL A 16 -8.05 0.16 -0.40
N LEU A 17 -7.80 1.18 -1.21
CA LEU A 17 -7.52 1.09 -2.64
C LEU A 17 -6.05 1.38 -2.89
N VAL A 18 -5.39 0.56 -3.71
CA VAL A 18 -3.98 0.74 -4.07
C VAL A 18 -3.81 0.72 -5.58
N GLN A 19 -3.07 1.69 -6.10
CA GLN A 19 -2.65 1.74 -7.50
C GLN A 19 -1.13 1.88 -7.56
N THR A 20 -0.51 1.15 -8.48
CA THR A 20 0.95 1.12 -8.63
C THR A 20 1.40 1.74 -9.95
N PHE A 21 2.54 2.40 -9.94
CA PHE A 21 3.10 3.11 -11.08
C PHE A 21 4.58 2.78 -11.18
N TRP A 22 5.01 2.23 -12.32
CA TRP A 22 6.42 2.04 -12.63
C TRP A 22 7.11 3.40 -12.81
N LEU A 23 8.30 3.59 -12.23
CA LEU A 23 9.10 4.80 -12.38
C LEU A 23 10.36 4.51 -13.20
N ASP A 24 10.28 4.69 -14.51
CA ASP A 24 11.38 4.40 -15.43
C ASP A 24 12.62 5.26 -15.12
N ASP A 25 12.45 6.57 -14.94
CA ASP A 25 13.53 7.53 -14.63
C ASP A 25 14.26 7.25 -13.30
N GLN A 26 13.65 6.48 -12.40
CA GLN A 26 14.24 6.10 -11.12
C GLN A 26 14.67 4.64 -11.07
N SER A 27 14.51 3.89 -12.17
CA SER A 27 14.85 2.48 -12.22
C SER A 27 16.07 2.25 -13.10
N GLU A 28 16.98 1.41 -12.63
CA GLU A 28 18.21 1.02 -13.32
C GLU A 28 18.28 -0.51 -13.32
N PRO A 29 17.59 -1.18 -14.27
CA PRO A 29 17.53 -2.64 -14.30
C PRO A 29 18.90 -3.32 -14.38
N GLU A 30 19.88 -2.68 -15.04
CA GLU A 30 21.26 -3.17 -15.13
C GLU A 30 21.96 -3.21 -13.77
N GLU A 31 21.61 -2.29 -12.87
CA GLU A 31 22.12 -2.21 -11.49
C GLU A 31 21.21 -2.92 -10.47
N ARG A 32 20.19 -3.66 -10.95
CA ARG A 32 19.17 -4.31 -10.11
C ARG A 32 18.44 -3.33 -9.20
N ARG A 33 18.07 -2.16 -9.72
CA ARG A 33 17.30 -1.16 -8.98
C ARG A 33 15.97 -0.94 -9.68
N PHE A 34 14.89 -1.42 -9.08
CA PHE A 34 13.54 -1.32 -9.64
C PHE A 34 12.67 -0.48 -8.70
N VAL A 35 12.04 0.58 -9.21
CA VAL A 35 11.33 1.55 -8.37
C VAL A 35 9.90 1.75 -8.87
N TRP A 36 8.97 1.70 -7.92
CA TRP A 36 7.55 1.98 -8.15
C TRP A 36 7.08 3.09 -7.21
N ALA A 37 6.20 3.94 -7.69
CA ALA A 37 5.30 4.70 -6.85
C ALA A 37 4.02 3.90 -6.61
N TYR A 38 3.37 4.13 -5.48
CA TYR A 38 2.02 3.66 -5.24
C TYR A 38 1.17 4.77 -4.64
N ARG A 39 -0.10 4.80 -5.05
CA ARG A 39 -1.14 5.66 -4.50
C ARG A 39 -2.08 4.82 -3.68
N ILE A 40 -2.30 5.21 -2.42
CA ILE A 40 -3.24 4.54 -1.54
C ILE A 40 -4.35 5.51 -1.15
N ARG A 41 -5.58 5.05 -1.27
CA ARG A 41 -6.78 5.75 -0.82
C ARG A 41 -7.46 4.91 0.25
N VAL A 42 -7.60 5.48 1.43
CA VAL A 42 -8.31 4.88 2.58
C VAL A 42 -9.65 5.58 2.71
N GLU A 43 -10.74 4.84 2.59
CA GLU A 43 -12.11 5.34 2.66
C GLU A 43 -12.78 4.79 3.92
N ASN A 44 -13.35 5.67 4.72
CA ASN A 44 -14.14 5.32 5.88
C ASN A 44 -15.63 5.36 5.50
N HIS A 45 -16.25 4.19 5.34
CA HIS A 45 -17.70 4.07 5.08
C HIS A 45 -18.50 3.81 6.36
N GLY A 46 -17.87 4.04 7.52
CA GLY A 46 -18.49 3.91 8.84
C GLY A 46 -19.15 5.23 9.28
N ASP A 47 -19.86 5.16 10.40
CA ASP A 47 -20.62 6.29 10.97
C ASP A 47 -19.80 7.18 11.92
N SER A 48 -18.54 6.81 12.17
CA SER A 48 -17.67 7.42 13.16
C SER A 48 -16.29 7.70 12.57
N ALA A 49 -15.62 8.75 13.05
CA ALA A 49 -14.26 9.05 12.65
C ALA A 49 -13.26 7.98 13.11
N ILE A 50 -12.25 7.71 12.29
CA ILE A 50 -11.15 6.77 12.56
C ILE A 50 -9.81 7.47 12.38
N GLN A 51 -8.76 7.03 13.07
CA GLN A 51 -7.43 7.59 12.94
C GLN A 51 -6.39 6.51 12.69
N LEU A 52 -5.53 6.73 11.69
CA LEU A 52 -4.40 5.87 11.38
C LEU A 52 -3.23 6.22 12.30
N LEU A 53 -2.77 5.24 13.09
CA LEU A 53 -1.68 5.44 14.04
C LEU A 53 -0.35 4.92 13.50
N ARG A 54 -0.35 3.73 12.91
CA ARG A 54 0.86 3.04 12.44
C ARG A 54 0.53 2.10 11.28
N ARG A 55 1.57 1.72 10.55
CA ARG A 55 1.50 0.76 9.43
C ARG A 55 2.48 -0.39 9.65
N SER A 56 2.08 -1.57 9.20
CA SER A 56 2.91 -2.76 9.11
C SER A 56 2.86 -3.28 7.68
N TRP A 57 3.97 -3.19 6.97
CA TRP A 57 4.14 -3.73 5.63
C TRP A 57 4.78 -5.11 5.68
N ARG A 58 4.34 -5.97 4.78
CA ARG A 58 4.99 -7.22 4.39
C ARG A 58 5.34 -7.12 2.91
N ILE A 59 6.63 -7.15 2.62
CA ILE A 59 7.19 -7.02 1.27
C ILE A 59 7.81 -8.36 0.91
N VAL A 60 7.48 -8.89 -0.27
CA VAL A 60 8.05 -10.12 -0.81
C VAL A 60 8.70 -9.81 -2.15
N ASP A 61 10.00 -10.03 -2.27
CA ASP A 61 10.71 -9.83 -3.53
C ASP A 61 10.49 -11.00 -4.51
N GLY A 62 10.97 -10.87 -5.75
CA GLY A 62 10.84 -11.89 -6.78
C GLY A 62 11.63 -13.18 -6.51
N GLN A 63 12.46 -13.20 -5.46
CA GLN A 63 13.20 -14.38 -5.00
C GLN A 63 12.54 -15.05 -3.78
N GLY A 64 11.39 -14.52 -3.34
CA GLY A 64 10.64 -15.01 -2.18
C GLY A 64 11.20 -14.56 -0.83
N ARG A 65 12.15 -13.62 -0.80
CA ARG A 65 12.62 -13.04 0.46
C ARG A 65 11.54 -12.13 1.01
N VAL A 66 11.32 -12.21 2.32
CA VAL A 66 10.27 -11.47 3.01
C VAL A 66 10.89 -10.43 3.94
N GLU A 67 10.49 -9.19 3.77
CA GLU A 67 10.80 -8.08 4.67
C GLU A 67 9.53 -7.60 5.38
N HIS A 68 9.66 -7.25 6.65
CA HIS A 68 8.59 -6.61 7.42
C HIS A 68 9.04 -5.21 7.83
N VAL A 69 8.27 -4.21 7.43
CA VAL A 69 8.56 -2.80 7.74
C VAL A 69 7.44 -2.25 8.58
N GLN A 70 7.77 -1.70 9.74
CA GLN A 70 6.81 -1.03 10.62
C GLN A 70 7.16 0.45 10.75
N GLY A 71 6.14 1.29 10.94
CA GLY A 71 6.38 2.70 11.20
C GLY A 71 5.11 3.44 11.63
N ASP A 72 5.33 4.57 12.28
CA ASP A 72 4.24 5.45 12.69
C ASP A 72 3.65 6.19 11.51
N GLY A 73 2.32 6.31 11.53
CA GLY A 73 1.55 7.02 10.52
C GLY A 73 1.75 6.50 9.10
N VAL A 74 1.50 7.39 8.15
CA VAL A 74 1.80 7.27 6.72
C VAL A 74 2.36 8.61 6.26
N VAL A 75 3.43 8.62 5.46
CA VAL A 75 4.08 9.84 4.94
C VAL A 75 4.39 10.92 5.99
N GLY A 76 4.61 10.52 7.25
CA GLY A 76 4.88 11.44 8.37
C GLY A 76 3.63 11.96 9.10
N GLU A 77 2.44 11.49 8.73
CA GLU A 77 1.15 11.93 9.26
C GLU A 77 0.35 10.77 9.90
N GLN A 78 -0.48 11.09 10.88
CA GLN A 78 -1.45 10.17 11.50
C GLN A 78 -2.87 10.67 11.21
N PRO A 79 -3.37 10.49 9.98
CA PRO A 79 -4.60 11.13 9.51
C PRO A 79 -5.81 10.65 10.29
N VAL A 80 -6.69 11.60 10.62
CA VAL A 80 -8.06 11.32 11.06
C VAL A 80 -8.95 11.37 9.82
N ILE A 81 -9.76 10.33 9.63
CA ILE A 81 -10.69 10.17 8.52
C ILE A 81 -12.10 10.18 9.11
N ASP A 82 -12.85 11.24 8.83
CA ASP A 82 -14.24 11.38 9.28
C ASP A 82 -15.14 10.28 8.68
N ALA A 83 -16.35 10.15 9.24
CA ALA A 83 -17.40 9.33 8.65
C ALA A 83 -17.66 9.74 7.20
N ASP A 84 -17.82 8.76 6.31
CA ASP A 84 -17.91 8.92 4.84
C ASP A 84 -16.72 9.66 4.20
N GLY A 85 -15.63 9.88 4.95
CA GLY A 85 -14.43 10.58 4.51
C GLY A 85 -13.42 9.67 3.81
N CYS A 86 -12.43 10.29 3.18
CA CYS A 86 -11.28 9.57 2.61
C CYS A 86 -9.96 10.31 2.83
N PHE A 87 -8.88 9.55 2.93
CA PHE A 87 -7.51 10.05 2.92
C PHE A 87 -6.72 9.39 1.80
N GLU A 88 -5.97 10.17 1.03
CA GLU A 88 -5.19 9.70 -0.11
C GLU A 88 -3.74 10.16 0.02
N TYR A 89 -2.80 9.27 -0.26
CA TYR A 89 -1.38 9.59 -0.26
C TYR A 89 -0.61 8.81 -1.32
N MET A 90 0.57 9.31 -1.66
CA MET A 90 1.53 8.64 -2.54
C MET A 90 2.84 8.37 -1.81
N SER A 91 3.45 7.23 -2.10
CA SER A 91 4.77 6.87 -1.62
C SER A 91 5.46 5.94 -2.64
N GLY A 92 6.64 5.41 -2.31
CA GLY A 92 7.41 4.60 -3.24
C GLY A 92 8.05 3.40 -2.56
N ALA A 93 8.35 2.39 -3.37
CA ALA A 93 9.09 1.20 -2.99
C ALA A 93 10.18 0.93 -4.01
N ALA A 94 11.33 0.48 -3.53
CA ALA A 94 12.44 0.01 -4.37
C ALA A 94 12.73 -1.45 -4.04
N LEU A 95 12.90 -2.28 -5.07
CA LEU A 95 13.28 -3.68 -4.95
C LEU A 95 14.53 -3.97 -5.77
N GLU A 96 15.26 -5.01 -5.39
CA GLU A 96 16.38 -5.55 -6.17
C GLU A 96 15.93 -6.53 -7.28
N THR A 97 14.63 -6.83 -7.34
CA THR A 97 14.02 -7.77 -8.28
C THR A 97 13.02 -7.05 -9.18
N PRO A 98 12.82 -7.52 -10.44
CA PRO A 98 11.89 -6.90 -11.37
C PRO A 98 10.42 -7.12 -11.03
N THR A 99 10.14 -8.01 -10.08
CA THR A 99 8.79 -8.32 -9.57
C THR A 99 8.82 -8.39 -8.05
N GLY A 100 7.66 -8.21 -7.43
CA GLY A 100 7.46 -8.39 -6.00
C GLY A 100 6.02 -8.14 -5.60
N PHE A 101 5.73 -8.37 -4.32
CA PHE A 101 4.42 -8.13 -3.73
C PHE A 101 4.55 -7.30 -2.46
N MET A 102 3.63 -6.38 -2.26
CA MET A 102 3.47 -5.68 -1.00
C MET A 102 2.05 -5.90 -0.49
N GLY A 103 1.91 -6.04 0.81
CA GLY A 103 0.63 -6.03 1.50
C GLY A 103 0.87 -5.66 2.96
N GLY A 104 -0.20 -5.54 3.75
CA GLY A 104 0.02 -5.14 5.14
C GLY A 104 -1.23 -4.80 5.89
N THR A 105 -1.02 -4.04 6.97
CA THR A 105 -2.05 -3.68 7.92
C THR A 105 -1.82 -2.25 8.41
N TYR A 106 -2.87 -1.46 8.43
CA TYR A 106 -2.93 -0.24 9.22
C TYR A 106 -3.50 -0.56 10.59
N HIS A 107 -2.89 0.00 11.63
CA HIS A 107 -3.44 -0.06 12.97
C HIS A 107 -4.09 1.27 13.27
N MET A 108 -5.40 1.19 13.51
CA MET A 108 -6.30 2.32 13.66
C MET A 108 -6.72 2.49 15.11
N VAL A 109 -7.31 3.65 15.40
CA VAL A 109 -8.10 3.90 16.59
C VAL A 109 -9.37 4.65 16.21
N GLN A 110 -10.49 4.38 16.86
CA GLN A 110 -11.65 5.26 16.82
C GLN A 110 -11.51 6.30 17.93
N PRO A 111 -11.26 7.59 17.66
CA PRO A 111 -10.91 8.57 18.70
C PRO A 111 -11.98 8.75 19.77
N GLY A 112 -13.26 8.61 19.41
CA GLY A 112 -14.39 8.75 20.33
C GLY A 112 -14.49 7.63 21.37
N THR A 113 -14.17 6.39 21.00
CA THR A 113 -14.26 5.21 21.88
C THR A 113 -12.90 4.76 22.41
N ARG A 114 -11.81 5.20 21.77
CA ARG A 114 -10.43 4.71 21.93
C ARG A 114 -10.26 3.22 21.62
N GLU A 115 -11.19 2.64 20.88
CA GLU A 115 -11.09 1.26 20.42
C GLU A 115 -10.02 1.17 19.33
N HIS A 116 -9.14 0.17 19.45
CA HIS A 116 -8.12 -0.13 18.46
C HIS A 116 -8.57 -1.28 17.57
N PHE A 117 -8.31 -1.14 16.27
CA PHE A 117 -8.62 -2.17 15.29
C PHE A 117 -7.64 -2.12 14.12
N ASP A 118 -7.59 -3.21 13.37
CA ASP A 118 -6.68 -3.38 12.25
C ASP A 118 -7.46 -3.32 10.93
N VAL A 119 -6.87 -2.64 9.94
CA VAL A 119 -7.41 -2.53 8.58
C VAL A 119 -6.41 -3.13 7.61
N ASN A 120 -6.87 -4.11 6.82
CA ASN A 120 -6.03 -4.77 5.82
C ASN A 120 -5.74 -3.83 4.65
N ILE A 121 -4.48 -3.83 4.24
CA ILE A 121 -4.03 -3.30 2.96
C ILE A 121 -4.00 -4.49 1.99
N PRO A 122 -4.60 -4.41 0.80
CA PRO A 122 -4.58 -5.52 -0.15
C PRO A 122 -3.15 -5.92 -0.49
N THR A 123 -2.95 -7.18 -0.83
CA THR A 123 -1.69 -7.58 -1.47
C THR A 123 -1.74 -7.10 -2.93
N PHE A 124 -0.72 -6.36 -3.35
CA PHE A 124 -0.59 -5.81 -4.69
C PHE A 124 0.77 -6.16 -5.30
N SER A 125 0.80 -6.34 -6.62
CA SER A 125 2.04 -6.62 -7.33
C SER A 125 2.80 -5.34 -7.69
N LEU A 126 4.11 -5.47 -7.67
CA LEU A 126 5.08 -4.52 -8.17
C LEU A 126 5.78 -5.19 -9.36
N ASP A 127 5.14 -5.15 -10.53
CA ASP A 127 5.66 -5.77 -11.73
C ASP A 127 6.31 -4.72 -12.64
N SER A 128 7.55 -4.97 -13.05
CA SER A 128 8.22 -4.16 -14.06
C SER A 128 7.64 -4.50 -15.44
N PRO A 129 7.33 -3.49 -16.28
CA PRO A 129 6.85 -3.74 -17.64
C PRO A 129 7.90 -4.42 -18.54
N HIS A 130 9.17 -4.39 -18.13
CA HIS A 130 10.30 -4.94 -18.87
C HIS A 130 10.58 -6.41 -18.57
N HIS A 131 9.82 -7.03 -17.65
CA HIS A 131 9.86 -8.47 -17.43
C HIS A 131 8.62 -9.11 -18.05
N PRO A 132 8.73 -9.87 -19.14
CA PRO A 132 7.58 -10.56 -19.71
C PRO A 132 7.11 -11.59 -18.67
N ALA A 133 5.86 -11.44 -18.21
CA ALA A 133 5.17 -12.53 -17.56
C ALA A 133 5.15 -13.71 -18.56
N ILE A 134 6.05 -14.67 -18.38
CA ILE A 134 5.96 -15.94 -19.10
C ILE A 134 4.74 -16.63 -18.53
N PHE A 135 3.59 -16.47 -19.20
CA PHE A 135 2.44 -17.31 -18.98
C PHE A 135 2.85 -18.74 -19.32
N HIS A 136 2.90 -19.60 -18.29
CA HIS A 136 3.07 -21.05 -18.44
C HIS A 136 1.72 -21.73 -18.50
#